data_AF-A0A357VAD6-F1
#
_entry.id   AF-A0A357VAD6-F1
#
_cell.length_a   1.000
_cell.length_b   1.000
_cell.length_c   1.000
_cell.angle_alpha   90.00
_cell.angle_beta   90.00
_cell.angle_gamma   90.00
#
_symmetry.space_group_name_H-M   'P 1'
#
loop_
_entity.id
_entity.type
_entity.pdbx_description
1 polymer ?
#
loop_
_entity_poly.entity_id
_entity_poly.type
_entity_poly.pdbx_seq_one_letter_code
_entity_poly.pdbx_strand_id
1 'polypeptide(L)'
;MERYVQIYLLTAATLVAVLLLSAAAIAAPRVPDAEGMGINPLIRTAAALAPGADCIRHGRTGTGEVLVNKCNACMVVGVTRLRHGYSNPEVRKFNVMANMTLPLPFRGPGRTSLGSIYPCKQANLVKPETLVDDSNKTCITLETDKDNGGVFLVNNCRACRAAQVVRMAANGKPLGSQSYVIGAKGNLRLSSQGASMVGLTREADCPQVVGR
;
A
#
# COMPACT_ATOMS: atom_id res chain seq x y z
N MET A 1 3.46 -31.06 -88.04
CA MET A 1 2.82 -29.93 -87.31
C MET A 1 2.09 -30.35 -86.04
N GLU A 2 1.81 -31.64 -85.80
CA GLU A 2 1.04 -32.10 -84.61
C GLU A 2 1.78 -32.04 -83.26
N ARG A 3 3.13 -32.15 -83.24
CA ARG A 3 3.89 -32.11 -81.98
C ARG A 3 3.93 -30.73 -81.31
N TYR A 4 3.76 -29.65 -82.07
CA TYR A 4 3.75 -28.29 -81.52
C TYR A 4 2.43 -27.96 -80.80
N VAL A 5 1.32 -28.56 -81.24
CA VAL A 5 -0.01 -28.36 -80.65
C VAL A 5 -0.10 -29.05 -79.28
N GLN A 6 0.53 -30.22 -79.10
CA GLN A 6 0.58 -30.92 -77.81
C GLN A 6 1.40 -30.16 -76.76
N ILE A 7 2.52 -29.55 -77.15
CA ILE A 7 3.35 -28.76 -76.21
C ILE A 7 2.59 -27.51 -75.77
N TYR A 8 1.89 -26.82 -76.70
CA TYR A 8 1.06 -25.66 -76.36
C TYR A 8 -0.11 -25.99 -75.43
N LEU A 9 -0.79 -27.13 -75.64
CA LEU A 9 -1.87 -27.60 -74.77
C LEU A 9 -1.39 -27.95 -73.36
N LEU A 10 -0.21 -28.57 -73.23
CA LEU A 10 0.40 -28.91 -71.93
C LEU A 10 0.89 -27.66 -71.17
N THR A 11 1.40 -26.64 -71.87
CA THR A 11 1.78 -25.38 -71.23
C THR A 11 0.57 -24.50 -70.86
N ALA A 12 -0.51 -24.54 -71.64
CA ALA A 12 -1.74 -23.83 -71.31
C ALA A 12 -2.45 -24.44 -70.09
N ALA A 13 -2.47 -25.78 -69.99
CA ALA A 13 -3.09 -26.46 -68.85
C ALA A 13 -2.34 -26.21 -67.52
N THR A 14 -1.00 -26.11 -67.56
CA THR A 14 -0.20 -25.80 -66.36
C THR A 14 -0.30 -24.34 -65.95
N LEU A 15 -0.38 -23.39 -66.89
CA LEU A 15 -0.62 -21.97 -66.60
C LEU A 15 -2.01 -21.73 -66.00
N VAL A 16 -3.06 -22.42 -66.48
CA VAL A 16 -4.41 -22.32 -65.91
C VAL A 16 -4.47 -22.95 -64.51
N ALA A 17 -3.74 -24.05 -64.26
CA ALA A 17 -3.64 -24.63 -62.92
C ALA A 17 -2.90 -23.71 -61.92
N VAL A 18 -1.82 -23.04 -62.34
CA VAL A 18 -1.08 -22.08 -61.48
C VAL A 18 -1.87 -20.79 -61.23
N LEU A 19 -2.67 -20.33 -62.22
CA LEU A 19 -3.56 -19.18 -62.04
C LEU A 19 -4.80 -19.51 -61.19
N LEU A 20 -5.31 -20.74 -61.21
CA LEU A 20 -6.42 -21.15 -60.33
C LEU A 20 -5.98 -21.40 -58.88
N LEU A 21 -4.71 -21.72 -58.63
CA LEU A 21 -4.17 -21.84 -57.26
C LEU A 21 -3.80 -20.52 -56.58
N SER A 22 -3.79 -19.39 -57.31
CA SER A 22 -3.47 -18.06 -56.75
C SER A 22 -4.69 -17.20 -56.40
N ALA A 23 -5.92 -17.72 -56.60
CA ALA A 23 -7.16 -17.02 -56.25
C ALA A 23 -7.64 -17.25 -54.80
N ALA A 24 -6.89 -17.99 -53.97
CA ALA A 24 -7.24 -18.30 -52.57
C ALA A 24 -6.23 -17.69 -51.57
N ALA A 25 -5.88 -16.41 -51.70
CA ALA A 25 -5.03 -15.74 -50.73
C ALA A 25 -5.25 -14.22 -50.61
N ILE A 26 -6.47 -13.71 -50.80
CA ILE A 26 -6.86 -12.38 -50.29
C ILE A 26 -8.30 -12.43 -49.78
N ALA A 27 -8.64 -13.46 -49.02
CA ALA A 27 -9.57 -13.28 -47.92
C ALA A 27 -8.67 -13.01 -46.70
N ALA A 28 -8.31 -11.73 -46.51
CA ALA A 28 -8.02 -11.30 -45.16
C ALA A 28 -9.21 -11.79 -44.32
N PRO A 29 -9.01 -12.55 -43.23
CA PRO A 29 -10.08 -12.67 -42.29
C PRO A 29 -10.45 -11.23 -41.96
N ARG A 30 -11.68 -10.82 -42.30
CA ARG A 30 -12.33 -9.79 -41.51
C ARG A 30 -12.29 -10.40 -40.13
N VAL A 31 -11.30 -9.96 -39.34
CA VAL A 31 -11.34 -10.08 -37.90
C VAL A 31 -12.74 -9.61 -37.59
N PRO A 32 -13.66 -10.48 -37.13
CA PRO A 32 -14.93 -9.99 -36.64
C PRO A 32 -14.54 -8.87 -35.69
N ASP A 33 -15.11 -7.67 -35.90
CA ASP A 33 -15.03 -6.58 -34.92
C ASP A 33 -15.06 -7.26 -33.57
N ALA A 34 -14.01 -7.04 -32.77
CA ALA A 34 -13.77 -7.79 -31.55
C ALA A 34 -15.01 -7.69 -30.66
N GLU A 35 -15.96 -8.59 -30.87
CA GLU A 35 -17.09 -8.84 -30.01
C GLU A 35 -16.42 -9.27 -28.74
N GLY A 36 -16.51 -8.38 -27.74
CA GLY A 36 -15.71 -8.36 -26.55
C GLY A 36 -15.51 -9.76 -26.03
N MET A 37 -14.38 -10.37 -26.40
CA MET A 37 -13.95 -11.64 -25.88
C MET A 37 -13.78 -11.34 -24.41
N GLY A 38 -14.71 -11.87 -23.61
CA GLY A 38 -14.86 -11.58 -22.20
C GLY A 38 -13.51 -11.77 -21.53
N ILE A 39 -12.79 -10.66 -21.42
CA ILE A 39 -11.59 -10.54 -20.62
C ILE A 39 -12.11 -10.95 -19.26
N ASN A 40 -11.66 -12.09 -18.76
CA ASN A 40 -11.89 -12.47 -17.39
C ASN A 40 -11.64 -11.20 -16.56
N PRO A 41 -12.65 -10.61 -15.88
CA PRO A 41 -12.58 -9.23 -15.40
C PRO A 41 -11.50 -9.01 -14.33
N LEU A 42 -10.76 -10.06 -13.99
CA LEU A 42 -9.61 -10.08 -13.11
C LEU A 42 -8.29 -9.61 -13.76
N ILE A 43 -8.23 -9.40 -15.08
CA ILE A 43 -7.12 -8.69 -15.73
C ILE A 43 -7.64 -7.39 -16.36
N ARG A 44 -8.36 -6.59 -15.56
CA ARG A 44 -8.39 -5.16 -15.81
C ARG A 44 -7.02 -4.61 -15.47
N THR A 45 -6.31 -4.22 -16.51
CA THR A 45 -5.26 -3.19 -16.57
C THR A 45 -5.78 -1.83 -16.15
N ALA A 46 -6.58 -1.78 -15.09
CA ALA A 46 -6.67 -0.63 -14.23
C ALA A 46 -5.73 -0.98 -13.07
N ALA A 47 -4.48 -0.51 -13.17
CA ALA A 47 -3.97 0.17 -11.99
C ALA A 47 -5.12 1.09 -11.58
N ALA A 48 -5.87 0.71 -10.55
CA ALA A 48 -6.72 1.65 -9.85
C ALA A 48 -5.72 2.67 -9.33
N LEU A 49 -5.35 3.63 -10.20
CA LEU A 49 -4.72 4.86 -9.82
C LEU A 49 -5.75 5.46 -8.89
N ALA A 50 -5.58 5.20 -7.59
CA ALA A 50 -6.27 5.98 -6.60
C ALA A 50 -6.07 7.45 -7.00
N PRO A 51 -7.10 8.30 -6.90
CA PRO A 51 -6.96 9.72 -7.19
C PRO A 51 -5.71 10.25 -6.47
N GLY A 52 -4.71 10.72 -7.24
CA GLY A 52 -3.39 11.10 -6.74
C GLY A 52 -2.22 10.15 -7.03
N ALA A 53 -2.37 9.12 -7.86
CA ALA A 53 -1.25 8.24 -8.23
C ALA A 53 -0.29 8.82 -9.31
N ASP A 54 -0.71 9.84 -10.06
CA ASP A 54 0.09 10.46 -11.14
C ASP A 54 1.31 11.26 -10.65
N CYS A 55 1.33 11.61 -9.37
CA CYS A 55 2.42 12.36 -8.75
C CYS A 55 3.51 11.46 -8.16
N ILE A 56 3.37 10.13 -8.20
CA ILE A 56 4.43 9.19 -7.88
C ILE A 56 5.22 8.83 -9.14
N ARG A 57 6.55 8.91 -9.07
CA ARG A 57 7.44 8.52 -10.16
C ARG A 57 8.53 7.60 -9.68
N HIS A 58 8.85 6.60 -10.50
CA HIS A 58 10.08 5.82 -10.37
C HIS A 58 11.18 6.51 -11.16
N GLY A 59 12.36 6.61 -10.57
CA GLY A 59 13.55 7.19 -11.18
C GLY A 59 14.78 6.33 -10.96
N ARG A 60 15.81 6.55 -11.77
CA ARG A 60 17.14 5.98 -11.59
C ARG A 60 18.13 7.10 -11.31
N THR A 61 19.01 6.87 -10.36
CA THR A 61 20.14 7.72 -10.01
C THR A 61 21.43 6.93 -10.26
N GLY A 62 22.59 7.60 -10.29
CA GLY A 62 23.88 6.92 -10.46
C GLY A 62 24.20 5.87 -9.39
N THR A 63 23.52 5.91 -8.23
CA THR A 63 23.76 5.02 -7.09
C THR A 63 22.66 3.98 -6.86
N GLY A 64 21.55 4.03 -7.62
CA GLY A 64 20.43 3.10 -7.47
C GLY A 64 19.10 3.63 -8.00
N GLU A 65 18.01 2.93 -7.66
CA GLU A 65 16.65 3.34 -8.03
C GLU A 65 16.00 4.16 -6.90
N VAL A 66 15.13 5.10 -7.26
CA VAL A 66 14.43 5.99 -6.32
C VAL A 66 12.94 6.08 -6.65
N LEU A 67 12.12 6.28 -5.61
CA LEU A 67 10.73 6.70 -5.72
C LEU A 67 10.63 8.18 -5.39
N VAL A 68 9.99 8.96 -6.25
CA VAL A 68 9.73 10.38 -6.05
C VAL A 68 8.25 10.57 -5.86
N ASN A 69 7.85 11.07 -4.69
CA ASN A 69 6.48 11.49 -4.42
C ASN A 69 6.38 13.01 -4.57
N LYS A 70 5.70 13.48 -5.62
CA LYS A 70 5.33 14.90 -5.82
C LYS A 70 3.93 15.24 -5.31
N CYS A 71 3.24 14.27 -4.73
CA CYS A 71 1.94 14.49 -4.12
C CYS A 71 2.12 15.28 -2.84
N ASN A 72 1.15 16.14 -2.51
CA ASN A 72 1.07 16.84 -1.23
C ASN A 72 0.58 15.93 -0.08
N ALA A 73 0.59 14.61 -0.28
CA ALA A 73 0.10 13.62 0.66
C ALA A 73 1.03 12.39 0.70
N CYS A 74 0.98 11.65 1.81
CA CYS A 74 1.66 10.38 1.95
C CYS A 74 0.99 9.32 1.07
N MET A 75 1.79 8.58 0.30
CA MET A 75 1.32 7.51 -0.57
C MET A 75 2.02 6.20 -0.26
N VAL A 76 1.27 5.11 -0.27
CA VAL A 76 1.82 3.75 -0.28
C VAL A 76 1.98 3.31 -1.73
N VAL A 77 3.18 2.88 -2.07
CA VAL A 77 3.56 2.45 -3.42
C VAL A 77 4.02 1.00 -3.36
N GLY A 78 3.27 0.12 -4.00
CA GLY A 78 3.72 -1.23 -4.32
C GLY A 78 4.78 -1.15 -5.42
N VAL A 79 5.93 -1.78 -5.20
CA VAL A 79 7.02 -1.87 -6.17
C VAL A 79 7.33 -3.33 -6.40
N THR A 80 7.32 -3.71 -7.68
CA THR A 80 7.62 -5.06 -8.14
C THR A 80 8.92 -5.03 -8.91
N ARG A 81 9.88 -5.88 -8.53
CA ARG A 81 11.18 -6.01 -9.16
C ARG A 81 11.34 -7.41 -9.75
N LEU A 82 11.61 -7.48 -11.05
CA LEU A 82 11.99 -8.71 -11.73
C LEU A 82 13.50 -8.70 -12.02
N ARG A 83 14.21 -9.73 -11.55
CA ARG A 83 15.64 -9.93 -11.83
C ARG A 83 15.81 -10.95 -12.95
N HIS A 84 16.85 -10.78 -13.76
CA HIS A 84 17.17 -11.74 -14.80
C HIS A 84 17.61 -13.07 -14.18
N GLY A 85 17.10 -14.20 -14.68
CA GLY A 85 17.36 -15.54 -14.14
C GLY A 85 16.52 -15.95 -12.93
N TYR A 86 15.60 -15.10 -12.45
CA TYR A 86 14.68 -15.42 -11.35
C TYR A 86 13.23 -15.41 -11.87
N SER A 87 12.51 -16.51 -11.67
CA SER A 87 11.11 -16.64 -12.06
C SER A 87 10.15 -15.85 -11.17
N ASN A 88 10.51 -15.66 -9.90
CA ASN A 88 9.65 -15.03 -8.91
C ASN A 88 10.01 -13.54 -8.74
N PRO A 89 9.07 -12.61 -8.99
CA PRO A 89 9.31 -11.20 -8.79
C PRO A 89 9.29 -10.83 -7.31
N GLU A 90 10.14 -9.87 -6.92
CA GLU A 90 10.21 -9.33 -5.57
C GLU A 90 9.22 -8.18 -5.45
N VAL A 91 8.19 -8.33 -4.62
CA VAL A 91 7.15 -7.31 -4.39
C VAL A 91 7.32 -6.71 -3.00
N ARG A 92 7.44 -5.38 -2.91
CA ARG A 92 7.53 -4.64 -1.64
C ARG A 92 6.59 -3.45 -1.66
N LYS A 93 6.14 -3.00 -0.49
CA LYS A 93 5.33 -1.78 -0.34
C LYS A 93 6.14 -0.74 0.41
N PHE A 94 6.10 0.50 -0.06
CA PHE A 94 6.83 1.61 0.53
C PHE A 94 5.87 2.74 0.86
N ASN A 95 5.97 3.28 2.06
CA ASN A 95 5.31 4.52 2.44
C ASN A 95 6.22 5.67 2.03
N VAL A 96 5.75 6.53 1.13
CA VAL A 96 6.51 7.68 0.64
C VAL A 96 5.80 8.95 1.09
N MET A 97 6.47 9.73 1.94
CA MET A 97 5.92 10.99 2.45
C MET A 97 5.72 12.02 1.34
N ALA A 98 4.86 13.01 1.59
CA ALA A 98 4.61 14.10 0.65
C ALA A 98 5.91 14.81 0.24
N ASN A 99 6.07 15.11 -1.06
CA ASN A 99 7.23 15.83 -1.59
C ASN A 99 8.60 15.19 -1.25
N MET A 100 8.64 13.88 -1.03
CA MET A 100 9.85 13.14 -0.65
C MET A 100 10.38 12.28 -1.78
N THR A 101 11.70 12.09 -1.80
CA THR A 101 12.36 11.06 -2.61
C THR A 101 12.88 9.95 -1.70
N LEU A 102 12.45 8.72 -1.94
CA LEU A 102 12.84 7.53 -1.17
C LEU A 102 13.76 6.64 -2.02
N PRO A 103 15.01 6.38 -1.59
CA PRO A 103 15.86 5.42 -2.28
C PRO A 103 15.31 4.00 -2.08
N LEU A 104 15.25 3.23 -3.17
CA LEU A 104 14.85 1.84 -3.14
C LEU A 104 16.06 0.95 -2.84
N PRO A 105 15.91 -0.11 -2.02
CA PRO A 105 17.01 -1.00 -1.65
C PRO A 105 17.43 -1.97 -2.77
N PHE A 106 16.97 -1.77 -4.01
CA PHE A 106 17.28 -2.66 -5.12
C PHE A 106 18.68 -2.35 -5.68
N ARG A 107 19.52 -3.37 -5.73
CA ARG A 107 20.87 -3.33 -6.31
C ARG A 107 20.93 -4.19 -7.57
N GLY A 108 21.74 -3.77 -8.53
CA GLY A 108 22.03 -4.53 -9.75
C GLY A 108 20.94 -4.49 -10.83
N PRO A 109 21.17 -5.19 -11.95
CA PRO A 109 20.30 -5.15 -13.13
C PRO A 109 18.93 -5.81 -12.88
N GLY A 110 17.92 -5.35 -13.60
CA GLY A 110 16.54 -5.83 -13.50
C GLY A 110 15.53 -4.77 -13.96
N ARG A 111 14.26 -5.15 -13.94
CA ARG A 111 13.13 -4.28 -14.31
C ARG A 111 12.25 -4.04 -13.09
N THR A 112 11.99 -2.77 -12.80
CA THR A 112 11.11 -2.34 -11.72
C THR A 112 9.84 -1.78 -12.33
N SER A 113 8.70 -2.19 -11.80
CA SER A 113 7.40 -1.61 -12.11
C SER A 113 6.71 -1.14 -10.84
N LEU A 114 5.92 -0.08 -10.97
CA LEU A 114 5.03 0.39 -9.92
C LEU A 114 3.73 -0.41 -10.02
N GLY A 115 3.27 -0.91 -8.87
CA GLY A 115 2.01 -1.62 -8.70
C GLY A 115 0.94 -0.72 -8.13
N SER A 116 0.26 -1.18 -7.08
CA SER A 116 -0.80 -0.41 -6.43
C SER A 116 -0.25 0.86 -5.75
N ILE A 117 -0.90 1.98 -6.04
CA ILE A 117 -0.62 3.28 -5.43
C ILE A 117 -1.90 3.76 -4.75
N TYR A 118 -1.82 4.02 -3.46
CA TYR A 118 -2.96 4.49 -2.68
C TYR A 118 -2.49 5.40 -1.54
N PRO A 119 -3.31 6.34 -1.06
CA PRO A 119 -2.93 7.18 0.07
C PRO A 119 -2.57 6.33 1.28
N CYS A 120 -1.58 6.76 2.04
CA CYS A 120 -1.28 6.16 3.34
C CYS A 120 -2.57 6.14 4.16
N LYS A 121 -2.90 4.98 4.76
CA LYS A 121 -3.90 4.95 5.82
C LYS A 121 -3.39 5.92 6.88
N GLN A 122 -4.08 7.05 7.04
CA GLN A 122 -3.75 7.99 8.07
C GLN A 122 -3.98 7.26 9.40
N ALA A 123 -2.92 6.80 10.04
CA ALA A 123 -2.90 6.88 11.49
C ALA A 123 -2.76 8.37 11.78
N ASN A 124 -3.87 9.10 11.81
CA ASN A 124 -4.01 10.49 12.27
C ASN A 124 -2.86 11.43 11.85
N LEU A 125 -2.91 11.97 10.63
CA LEU A 125 -2.04 13.07 10.21
C LEU A 125 -2.49 14.37 10.89
N VAL A 126 -2.05 14.59 12.14
CA VAL A 126 -1.94 15.93 12.70
C VAL A 126 -0.67 16.55 12.12
N LYS A 127 -0.80 17.69 11.43
CA LYS A 127 0.33 18.50 10.95
C LYS A 127 1.29 18.80 12.11
N PRO A 128 2.62 18.77 11.92
CA PRO A 128 3.56 19.21 12.94
C PRO A 128 3.60 20.75 12.94
N GLU A 129 2.61 21.38 13.55
CA GLU A 129 2.82 22.71 14.10
C GLU A 129 3.55 22.51 15.42
N THR A 130 4.89 22.60 15.34
CA THR A 130 5.82 22.76 16.47
C THR A 130 5.29 22.19 17.78
N LEU A 131 5.26 20.87 17.88
CA LEU A 131 5.03 20.22 19.16
C LEU A 131 6.26 20.50 19.99
N VAL A 132 6.14 21.49 20.87
CA VAL A 132 6.96 21.58 22.08
C VAL A 132 7.01 20.16 22.63
N ASP A 133 8.21 19.59 22.67
CA ASP A 133 8.44 18.23 23.11
C ASP A 133 7.93 18.12 24.55
N ASP A 134 6.74 17.53 24.71
CA ASP A 134 6.14 17.30 26.02
C ASP A 134 6.76 16.07 26.69
N SER A 135 7.82 15.44 26.12
CA SER A 135 8.48 14.23 26.63
C SER A 135 8.70 14.25 28.15
N ASN A 136 8.98 15.40 28.74
CA ASN A 136 9.23 15.60 30.18
C ASN A 136 8.04 16.10 31.03
N LYS A 137 6.83 16.19 30.47
CA LYS A 137 5.63 16.61 31.21
C LYS A 137 4.75 15.42 31.55
N THR A 138 4.18 15.42 32.75
CA THR A 138 3.07 14.53 33.12
C THR A 138 1.85 14.90 32.31
N CYS A 139 1.45 14.02 31.40
CA CYS A 139 0.36 14.23 30.46
C CYS A 139 -0.94 13.55 30.90
N ILE A 140 -0.83 12.47 31.67
CA ILE A 140 -1.97 11.62 32.00
C ILE A 140 -2.60 12.04 33.33
N THR A 141 -3.90 12.30 33.30
CA THR A 141 -4.72 12.59 34.49
C THR A 141 -5.78 11.50 34.68
N LEU A 142 -6.11 11.23 35.94
CA LEU A 142 -7.28 10.44 36.31
C LEU A 142 -8.43 11.41 36.59
N GLU A 143 -9.52 11.26 35.85
CA GLU A 143 -10.72 12.06 36.01
C GLU A 143 -11.89 11.16 36.38
N THR A 144 -12.71 11.60 37.32
CA THR A 144 -13.93 10.88 37.70
C THR A 144 -15.12 11.62 37.12
N ASP A 145 -15.95 10.89 36.39
CA ASP A 145 -17.23 11.39 35.91
C ASP A 145 -18.13 11.65 37.12
N LYS A 146 -18.61 12.89 37.22
CA LYS A 146 -19.45 13.36 38.31
C LYS A 146 -20.85 12.75 38.27
N ASP A 147 -21.31 12.32 37.11
CA ASP A 147 -22.68 11.85 36.92
C ASP A 147 -22.80 10.33 37.13
N ASN A 148 -21.83 9.55 36.63
CA ASN A 148 -21.88 8.09 36.68
C ASN A 148 -20.78 7.43 37.55
N GLY A 149 -19.91 8.21 38.20
CA GLY A 149 -18.83 7.70 39.05
C GLY A 149 -17.77 6.88 38.29
N GLY A 150 -17.76 6.94 36.95
CA GLY A 150 -16.79 6.24 36.12
C GLY A 150 -15.44 6.93 36.18
N VAL A 151 -14.35 6.17 36.26
CA VAL A 151 -12.99 6.73 36.21
C VAL A 151 -12.45 6.68 34.79
N PHE A 152 -11.89 7.79 34.35
CA PHE A 152 -11.31 8.00 33.04
C PHE A 152 -9.83 8.34 33.18
N LEU A 153 -9.06 7.80 32.24
CA LEU A 153 -7.67 8.11 32.05
C LEU A 153 -7.60 9.06 30.85
N VAL A 154 -7.18 10.30 31.07
CA VAL A 154 -7.21 11.38 30.08
C VAL A 154 -5.79 11.76 29.72
N ASN A 155 -5.46 11.73 28.43
CA ASN A 155 -4.16 12.16 27.93
C ASN A 155 -4.24 13.61 27.45
N ASN A 156 -3.65 14.53 28.20
CA ASN A 156 -3.62 15.95 27.84
C ASN A 156 -2.52 16.29 26.83
N CYS A 157 -1.61 15.39 26.52
CA CYS A 157 -0.56 15.64 25.54
C CYS A 157 -0.99 15.31 24.12
N ARG A 158 -0.26 15.91 23.18
CA ARG A 158 -0.44 15.69 21.74
C ARG A 158 0.33 14.46 21.22
N ALA A 159 0.98 13.71 22.11
CA ALA A 159 1.68 12.48 21.82
C ALA A 159 0.99 11.28 22.50
N CYS A 160 1.23 10.08 21.98
CA CYS A 160 0.77 8.84 22.60
C CYS A 160 1.50 8.61 23.93
N ARG A 161 0.77 8.25 24.98
CA ARG A 161 1.35 7.93 26.29
C ARG A 161 0.85 6.59 26.81
N ALA A 162 1.73 5.90 27.52
CA ALA A 162 1.44 4.70 28.26
C ALA A 162 1.36 5.04 29.76
N ALA A 163 0.33 4.56 30.45
CA ALA A 163 0.15 4.73 31.88
C ALA A 163 0.03 3.38 32.57
N GLN A 164 0.71 3.23 33.70
CA GLN A 164 0.51 2.14 34.64
C GLN A 164 -0.45 2.59 35.73
N VAL A 165 -1.57 1.90 35.82
CA VAL A 165 -2.62 2.11 36.81
C VAL A 165 -2.57 0.98 37.83
N VAL A 166 -2.51 1.32 39.11
CA VAL A 166 -2.68 0.38 40.21
C VAL A 166 -4.12 0.42 40.69
N ARG A 167 -4.68 -0.76 40.92
CA ARG A 167 -6.03 -0.94 41.47
C ARG A 167 -5.93 -1.27 42.95
N MET A 168 -6.77 -0.63 43.76
CA MET A 168 -6.79 -0.81 45.21
C MET A 168 -8.17 -1.28 45.66
N ALA A 169 -8.20 -2.22 46.60
CA ALA A 169 -9.41 -2.61 47.31
C ALA A 169 -9.81 -1.54 48.34
N ALA A 170 -11.04 -1.63 48.87
CA ALA A 170 -11.55 -0.71 49.89
C ALA A 170 -10.67 -0.65 51.16
N ASN A 171 -9.94 -1.72 51.45
CA ASN A 171 -8.99 -1.81 52.57
C ASN A 171 -7.59 -1.25 52.24
N GLY A 172 -7.42 -0.60 51.09
CA GLY A 172 -6.14 -0.05 50.64
C GLY A 172 -5.12 -1.09 50.17
N LYS A 173 -5.47 -2.37 50.05
CA LYS A 173 -4.57 -3.38 49.49
C LYS A 173 -4.52 -3.28 47.95
N PRO A 174 -3.33 -3.36 47.32
CA PRO A 174 -3.23 -3.41 45.87
C PRO A 174 -3.80 -4.73 45.35
N LEU A 175 -4.75 -4.63 44.42
CA LEU A 175 -5.34 -5.75 43.69
C LEU A 175 -4.52 -6.12 42.44
N GLY A 176 -3.64 -5.22 42.00
CA GLY A 176 -2.77 -5.42 40.86
C GLY A 176 -2.49 -4.12 40.12
N SER A 177 -1.62 -4.20 39.11
CA SER A 177 -1.33 -3.09 38.21
C SER A 177 -1.60 -3.48 36.76
N GLN A 178 -2.06 -2.54 35.96
CA GLN A 178 -2.36 -2.72 34.54
C GLN A 178 -1.79 -1.53 33.76
N SER A 179 -1.25 -1.82 32.58
CA SER A 179 -0.73 -0.79 31.68
C SER A 179 -1.73 -0.51 30.57
N TYR A 180 -1.95 0.77 30.30
CA TYR A 180 -2.86 1.27 29.28
C TYR A 180 -2.11 2.17 28.33
N VAL A 181 -2.47 2.09 27.05
CA VAL A 181 -1.96 2.98 26.01
C VAL A 181 -3.09 3.92 25.61
N ILE A 182 -2.84 5.22 25.63
CA ILE A 182 -3.79 6.24 25.21
C ILE A 182 -3.17 7.06 24.09
N GLY A 183 -3.91 7.20 22.99
CA GLY A 183 -3.55 8.10 21.91
C GLY A 183 -3.47 9.57 22.35
N ALA A 184 -2.89 10.41 21.49
CA ALA A 184 -2.85 11.85 21.69
C ALA A 184 -4.26 12.42 21.96
N LYS A 185 -4.40 13.28 22.97
CA LYS A 185 -5.69 13.90 23.35
C LYS A 185 -6.84 12.90 23.58
N GLY A 186 -6.52 11.64 23.89
CA GLY A 186 -7.51 10.59 24.08
C GLY A 186 -8.05 10.51 25.50
N ASN A 187 -9.23 9.91 25.63
CA ASN A 187 -9.84 9.53 26.89
C ASN A 187 -10.11 8.02 26.91
N LEU A 188 -9.79 7.36 28.01
CA LEU A 188 -10.00 5.94 28.18
C LEU A 188 -10.77 5.69 29.48
N ARG A 189 -11.99 5.17 29.35
CA ARG A 189 -12.76 4.74 30.53
C ARG A 189 -12.14 3.48 31.12
N LEU A 190 -11.84 3.52 32.41
CA LEU A 190 -11.38 2.36 33.16
C LEU A 190 -12.59 1.62 33.73
N SER A 191 -12.66 0.31 33.49
CA SER A 191 -13.59 -0.56 34.21
C SER A 191 -13.14 -0.71 35.66
N SER A 192 -14.06 -0.85 36.62
CA SER A 192 -13.71 -0.94 38.05
C SER A 192 -12.99 -2.24 38.40
N GLN A 193 -13.34 -3.35 37.73
CA GLN A 193 -12.78 -4.69 37.98
C GLN A 193 -12.76 -5.09 39.47
N GLY A 194 -13.77 -4.66 40.23
CA GLY A 194 -13.86 -4.93 41.67
C GLY A 194 -12.95 -4.06 42.55
N ALA A 195 -12.20 -3.12 41.96
CA ALA A 195 -11.42 -2.14 42.71
C ALA A 195 -12.31 -1.02 43.24
N SER A 196 -11.99 -0.55 44.44
CA SER A 196 -12.66 0.60 45.06
C SER A 196 -11.97 1.91 44.72
N MET A 197 -10.66 1.86 44.41
CA MET A 197 -9.88 3.01 44.00
C MET A 197 -8.89 2.62 42.90
N VAL A 198 -8.52 3.60 42.08
CA VAL A 198 -7.47 3.47 41.08
C VAL A 198 -6.47 4.61 41.26
N GLY A 199 -5.19 4.30 41.09
CA GLY A 199 -4.10 5.25 41.20
C GLY A 199 -3.20 5.18 39.97
N LEU A 200 -2.70 6.33 39.52
CA LEU A 200 -1.68 6.42 38.49
C LEU A 200 -0.31 6.26 39.15
N THR A 201 0.47 5.27 38.72
CA THR A 201 1.78 4.97 39.33
C THR A 201 2.94 5.37 38.43
N ARG A 202 2.76 5.23 37.10
CA ARG A 202 3.82 5.55 36.14
C ARG A 202 3.23 6.03 34.83
N GLU A 203 3.92 6.96 34.19
CA GLU A 203 3.70 7.41 32.82
C GLU A 203 4.98 7.16 32.00
N ALA A 204 4.82 6.76 30.75
CA ALA A 204 5.91 6.55 29.80
C ALA A 204 5.44 6.88 28.38
N ASP A 205 6.39 7.05 27.46
CA ASP A 205 6.09 7.08 26.04
C ASP A 205 5.55 5.73 25.56
N CYS A 206 4.68 5.79 24.56
CA CYS A 206 4.18 4.55 23.94
C CYS A 206 5.35 3.73 23.38
N PRO A 207 5.34 2.40 23.56
CA PRO A 207 6.35 1.55 22.98
C PRO A 207 6.35 1.72 21.46
N GLN A 208 7.51 2.05 20.90
CA GLN A 208 7.71 2.04 19.46
C GLN A 208 7.48 0.59 19.02
N VAL A 209 6.40 0.33 18.28
CA VAL A 209 6.12 -1.00 17.75
C VAL A 209 7.19 -1.29 16.70
N VAL A 210 8.31 -1.88 17.12
CA VAL A 210 9.33 -2.39 16.22
C VAL A 210 8.71 -3.62 15.57
N GLY A 211 8.02 -3.41 14.46
CA GLY A 211 7.50 -4.49 13.62
C GLY A 211 8.66 -5.37 13.16
N ARG A 212 8.71 -6.60 13.67
CA ARG A 212 9.45 -7.70 13.05
C ARG A 212 8.58 -8.34 11.98
#